data_AF-A0A7V2SSY9-F1
#
_entry.id   AF-A0A7V2SSY9-F1
#
_cell.length_a   1.000
_cell.length_b   1.000
_cell.length_c   1.000
_cell.angle_alpha   90.00
_cell.angle_beta   90.00
_cell.angle_gamma   90.00
#
_symmetry.space_group_name_H-M   'P 1'
#
loop_
_entity.id
_entity.type
_entity.pdbx_description
1 polymer ?
#
loop_
_entity_poly.entity_id
_entity_poly.type
_entity_poly.pdbx_seq_one_letter_code
_entity_poly.pdbx_strand_id
1 'polypeptide(L)'
;AVAATIESQYFHLISLDEPKKGQSVNDFLTGKKVIMLPSPSLATIFYSEWFTDLFSSPKKDIRALSWQEAVDIVFDGMADAAIVPDWIYKLYPNFASLKKSQELPGKTFLVSPKVPNDVVSSFQEALLSLKDDDAAYDVLVELNTEGFKKPNIEKYKDLYKMLD
;
A
#
# COMPACT_ATOMS: atom_id res chain seq x y z
N ALA A 1 11.87 -9.36 -11.88
CA ALA A 1 10.64 -8.60 -12.21
C ALA A 1 10.66 -8.27 -13.70
N VAL A 2 9.52 -8.37 -14.38
CA VAL A 2 9.38 -8.12 -15.82
C VAL A 2 8.98 -6.67 -16.08
N ALA A 3 8.04 -6.13 -15.31
CA ALA A 3 7.61 -4.74 -15.40
C ALA A 3 7.29 -4.21 -14.01
N ALA A 4 7.27 -2.89 -13.87
CA ALA A 4 6.75 -2.20 -12.70
C ALA A 4 5.75 -1.13 -13.12
N THR A 5 4.74 -0.85 -12.29
CA THR A 5 3.90 0.35 -12.46
C THR A 5 4.76 1.60 -12.40
N ILE A 6 4.38 2.66 -13.14
CA ILE A 6 5.19 3.87 -13.16
C ILE A 6 5.10 4.66 -11.85
N GLU A 7 3.98 4.56 -11.15
CA GLU A 7 3.70 5.27 -9.90
C GLU A 7 4.47 4.65 -8.74
N SER A 8 4.98 5.52 -7.87
CA SER A 8 5.46 5.11 -6.56
C SER A 8 4.28 4.82 -5.63
N GLN A 9 4.53 4.01 -4.61
CA GLN A 9 3.53 3.58 -3.65
C GLN A 9 3.80 4.21 -2.29
N TYR A 10 2.72 4.55 -1.59
CA TYR A 10 2.75 4.95 -0.19
C TYR A 10 1.62 4.25 0.55
N PHE A 11 1.79 4.12 1.86
CA PHE A 11 0.77 3.68 2.79
C PHE A 11 0.50 4.78 3.79
N HIS A 12 -0.77 4.88 4.18
CA HIS A 12 -1.26 5.89 5.08
C HIS A 12 -1.92 5.22 6.27
N LEU A 13 -1.60 5.73 7.46
CA LEU A 13 -2.41 5.51 8.64
C LEU A 13 -3.51 6.57 8.65
N ILE A 14 -4.75 6.15 8.41
CA ILE A 14 -5.89 7.03 8.24
C ILE A 14 -6.84 6.95 9.45
N SER A 15 -7.46 8.06 9.81
CA SER A 15 -8.53 8.10 10.83
C SER A 15 -9.53 9.21 10.50
N LEU A 16 -10.76 9.08 10.99
CA LEU A 16 -11.78 10.14 10.90
C LEU A 16 -11.51 11.27 11.90
N ASP A 17 -10.80 10.97 12.99
CA ASP A 17 -10.43 11.91 14.03
C ASP A 17 -8.94 12.25 13.95
N GLU A 18 -8.59 13.45 14.39
CA GLU A 18 -7.21 13.91 14.46
C GLU A 18 -6.72 14.07 15.91
N PRO A 19 -5.41 13.89 16.18
CA PRO A 19 -4.82 14.22 17.47
C PRO A 19 -5.12 15.67 17.87
N LYS A 20 -5.34 15.89 19.17
CA LYS A 20 -5.47 17.26 19.69
C LYS A 20 -4.16 18.03 19.45
N LYS A 21 -4.24 19.36 19.37
CA LYS A 21 -3.06 20.22 19.24
C LYS A 21 -2.03 19.89 20.34
N GLY A 22 -0.82 19.49 19.94
CA GLY A 22 0.27 19.13 20.84
C GLY A 22 0.29 17.65 21.28
N GLN A 23 -0.68 16.83 20.89
CA GLN A 23 -0.70 15.39 21.11
C GLN A 23 0.03 14.66 19.97
N SER A 24 0.87 13.68 20.29
CA SER A 24 1.48 12.84 19.26
C SER A 24 0.48 11.85 18.66
N VAL A 25 0.73 11.37 17.44
CA VAL A 25 -0.11 10.32 16.82
C VAL A 25 -0.09 9.03 17.64
N ASN A 26 1.05 8.68 18.25
CA ASN A 26 1.17 7.46 19.06
C ASN A 26 0.30 7.57 20.31
N ASP A 27 0.38 8.69 21.05
CA ASP A 27 -0.45 8.92 22.25
C ASP A 27 -1.94 8.99 21.90
N PHE A 28 -2.28 9.53 20.72
CA PHE A 28 -3.64 9.57 20.22
C PHE A 28 -4.23 8.17 19.96
N LEU A 29 -3.39 7.21 19.54
CA LEU A 29 -3.78 5.86 19.19
C LEU A 29 -3.55 4.84 20.31
N THR A 30 -2.98 5.22 21.45
CA THR A 30 -2.76 4.31 22.58
C THR A 30 -4.07 3.64 23.00
N GLY A 31 -4.09 2.30 22.96
CA GLY A 31 -5.26 1.50 23.31
C GLY A 31 -6.42 1.48 22.28
N LYS A 32 -6.35 2.32 21.23
CA LYS A 32 -7.29 2.34 20.11
C LYS A 32 -7.04 1.20 19.13
N LYS A 33 -8.03 0.85 18.31
CA LYS A 33 -7.91 -0.22 17.31
C LYS A 33 -7.46 0.33 15.97
N VAL A 34 -6.43 -0.30 15.40
CA VAL A 34 -5.98 -0.03 14.02
C VAL A 34 -6.27 -1.26 13.18
N ILE A 35 -7.21 -1.14 12.23
CA ILE A 35 -7.59 -2.20 11.30
C ILE A 35 -6.65 -2.22 10.08
N MET A 36 -6.29 -3.41 9.62
CA MET A 36 -5.48 -3.61 8.43
C MET A 36 -5.71 -5.01 7.85
N LEU A 37 -5.20 -5.26 6.65
CA LEU A 37 -5.14 -6.62 6.10
C LEU A 37 -4.16 -7.51 6.89
N PRO A 38 -4.41 -8.82 6.99
CA PRO A 38 -3.50 -9.75 7.63
C PRO A 38 -2.18 -9.89 6.87
N SER A 39 -1.17 -10.42 7.54
CA SER A 39 0.11 -10.75 6.91
C SER A 39 -0.06 -11.90 5.89
N PRO A 40 0.68 -11.90 4.76
CA PRO A 40 1.72 -10.93 4.38
C PRO A 40 1.13 -9.66 3.76
N SER A 41 1.35 -8.51 4.40
CA SER A 41 0.84 -7.20 3.95
C SER A 41 1.78 -6.08 4.40
N LEU A 42 2.06 -5.13 3.51
CA LEU A 42 2.84 -3.93 3.82
C LEU A 42 2.22 -3.12 4.96
N ALA A 43 0.89 -3.14 5.11
CA ALA A 43 0.23 -2.49 6.24
C ALA A 43 0.69 -3.07 7.59
N THR A 44 0.89 -4.38 7.68
CA THR A 44 1.38 -5.03 8.90
C THR A 44 2.84 -4.73 9.20
N ILE A 45 3.65 -4.46 8.17
CA ILE A 45 5.05 -4.05 8.29
C ILE A 45 5.12 -2.61 8.80
N PHE A 46 4.40 -1.69 8.15
CA PHE A 46 4.37 -0.28 8.56
C PHE A 46 3.76 -0.10 9.95
N TYR A 47 2.81 -0.94 10.35
CA TYR A 47 2.34 -0.97 11.74
C TYR A 47 3.50 -1.18 12.73
N SER A 48 4.31 -2.22 12.50
CA SER A 48 5.45 -2.53 13.37
C SER A 48 6.53 -1.44 13.33
N GLU A 49 6.75 -0.81 12.17
CA GLU A 49 7.67 0.31 12.02
C GLU A 49 7.20 1.57 12.77
N TRP A 50 5.90 1.87 12.73
CA TRP A 50 5.35 3.10 13.31
C TRP A 50 5.06 3.00 14.81
N PHE A 51 4.82 1.79 15.33
CA PHE A 51 4.44 1.53 16.70
C PHE A 51 5.42 0.55 17.35
N THR A 52 6.56 1.08 17.76
CA THR A 52 7.66 0.31 18.35
C THR A 52 7.57 0.15 19.87
N ASP A 53 6.87 1.07 20.55
CA ASP A 53 6.67 0.99 21.99
C ASP A 53 5.45 0.12 22.32
N LEU A 54 5.72 -1.08 22.84
CA LEU A 54 4.69 -2.08 23.17
C LEU A 54 3.74 -1.63 24.29
N PHE A 55 4.13 -0.68 25.14
CA PHE A 55 3.30 -0.21 26.25
C PHE A 55 2.31 0.88 25.84
N SER A 56 2.58 1.60 24.76
CA SER A 56 1.73 2.68 24.23
C SER A 56 1.14 2.38 22.84
N SER A 57 1.35 1.16 22.33
CA SER A 57 0.88 0.75 21.02
C SER A 57 -0.65 0.66 20.93
N PRO A 58 -1.23 0.97 19.76
CA PRO A 58 -2.60 0.59 19.47
C PRO A 58 -2.81 -0.92 19.55
N LYS A 59 -4.07 -1.34 19.53
CA LYS A 59 -4.49 -2.72 19.32
C LYS A 59 -4.52 -3.00 17.83
N LYS A 60 -3.68 -3.94 17.39
CA LYS A 60 -3.67 -4.43 16.02
C LYS A 60 -4.93 -5.26 15.74
N ASP A 61 -5.67 -4.91 14.69
CA ASP A 61 -6.82 -5.67 14.19
C ASP A 61 -6.57 -6.05 12.73
N ILE A 62 -6.62 -7.35 12.42
CA ILE A 62 -6.25 -7.90 11.09
C ILE A 62 -7.43 -8.59 10.38
N ARG A 63 -8.66 -8.22 10.72
CA ARG A 63 -9.86 -8.90 10.22
C ARG A 63 -10.32 -8.44 8.83
N ALA A 64 -9.82 -7.31 8.34
CA ALA A 64 -10.19 -6.81 7.02
C ALA A 64 -9.65 -7.72 5.90
N LEU A 65 -10.50 -8.07 4.95
CA LEU A 65 -10.18 -8.91 3.79
C LEU A 65 -9.92 -8.08 2.53
N SER A 66 -10.29 -6.79 2.54
CA SER A 66 -9.97 -5.83 1.48
C SER A 66 -9.68 -4.44 2.05
N TRP A 67 -9.02 -3.59 1.25
CA TRP A 67 -8.74 -2.22 1.69
C TRP A 67 -10.00 -1.37 1.82
N GLN A 68 -11.01 -1.65 1.01
CA GLN A 68 -12.33 -1.00 1.12
C GLN A 68 -13.00 -1.41 2.43
N GLU A 69 -13.00 -2.69 2.76
CA GLU A 69 -13.55 -3.17 4.04
C GLU A 69 -12.81 -2.57 5.25
N ALA A 70 -11.48 -2.39 5.17
CA ALA A 70 -10.73 -1.71 6.23
C ALA A 70 -11.22 -0.26 6.46
N VAL A 71 -11.59 0.43 5.38
CA VAL A 71 -12.18 1.78 5.45
C VAL A 71 -13.60 1.73 6.03
N ASP A 72 -14.44 0.81 5.56
CA ASP A 72 -15.82 0.63 6.03
C ASP A 72 -15.87 0.33 7.54
N ILE A 73 -14.97 -0.52 8.04
CA ILE A 73 -14.85 -0.85 9.47
C ILE A 73 -14.56 0.40 10.33
N VAL A 74 -13.78 1.37 9.82
CA VAL A 74 -13.53 2.62 10.54
C VAL A 74 -14.74 3.55 10.46
N PHE A 75 -15.39 3.64 9.29
CA PHE A 75 -16.63 4.39 9.13
C PHE A 75 -17.74 3.93 10.08
N ASP A 76 -17.87 2.62 10.26
CA ASP A 76 -18.85 2.01 11.17
C ASP A 76 -18.45 2.15 12.66
N GLY A 77 -17.31 2.78 12.95
CA GLY A 77 -16.79 2.96 14.31
C GLY A 77 -16.33 1.67 14.98
N MET A 78 -16.13 0.58 14.22
CA MET A 78 -15.67 -0.70 14.77
C MET A 78 -14.16 -0.73 15.01
N ALA A 79 -13.41 0.14 14.31
CA ALA A 79 -12.02 0.49 14.56
C ALA A 79 -11.82 2.01 14.50
N ASP A 80 -10.72 2.50 15.08
CA ASP A 80 -10.45 3.94 15.19
C ASP A 80 -9.60 4.49 14.03
N ALA A 81 -8.80 3.62 13.40
CA ALA A 81 -7.91 3.98 12.30
C ALA A 81 -7.66 2.76 11.41
N ALA A 82 -7.23 3.00 10.17
CA ALA A 82 -6.83 1.95 9.23
C ALA A 82 -5.46 2.23 8.62
N ILE A 83 -4.74 1.19 8.21
CA ILE A 83 -3.55 1.35 7.36
C ILE A 83 -3.91 0.91 5.93
N VAL A 84 -3.84 1.84 4.99
CA VAL A 84 -4.31 1.65 3.60
C VAL A 84 -3.29 2.19 2.59
N PRO A 85 -3.28 1.69 1.34
CA PRO A 85 -2.47 2.29 0.29
C PRO A 85 -2.98 3.69 -0.11
N ASP A 86 -2.09 4.53 -0.64
CA ASP A 86 -2.35 5.93 -1.03
C ASP A 86 -3.55 6.09 -1.98
N TRP A 87 -3.75 5.15 -2.90
CA TRP A 87 -4.89 5.21 -3.80
C TRP A 87 -6.23 5.03 -3.09
N ILE A 88 -6.30 4.21 -2.03
CA ILE A 88 -7.51 4.09 -1.21
C ILE A 88 -7.72 5.40 -0.46
N TYR A 89 -6.68 5.93 0.19
CA TYR A 89 -6.76 7.19 0.93
C TYR A 89 -7.32 8.34 0.06
N LYS A 90 -6.87 8.45 -1.20
CA LYS A 90 -7.34 9.46 -2.15
C LYS A 90 -8.83 9.35 -2.53
N LEU A 91 -9.43 8.16 -2.39
CA LEU A 91 -10.86 7.96 -2.66
C LEU A 91 -11.76 8.41 -1.49
N TYR A 92 -11.20 8.57 -0.28
CA TYR A 92 -11.96 8.89 0.93
C TYR A 92 -11.47 10.20 1.57
N PRO A 93 -11.88 11.38 1.04
CA PRO A 93 -11.35 12.69 1.44
C PRO A 93 -11.72 13.11 2.87
N ASN A 94 -12.64 12.38 3.51
CA ASN A 94 -13.09 12.59 4.87
C ASN A 94 -12.11 12.03 5.92
N PHE A 95 -11.11 11.23 5.51
CA PHE A 95 -10.08 10.75 6.42
C PHE A 95 -8.90 11.70 6.47
N ALA A 96 -8.33 11.87 7.67
CA ALA A 96 -7.03 12.47 7.85
C ALA A 96 -5.93 11.40 7.72
N SER A 97 -4.81 11.75 7.07
CA SER A 97 -3.60 10.92 7.04
C SER A 97 -2.71 11.27 8.24
N LEU A 98 -2.72 10.45 9.28
CA LEU A 98 -1.96 10.66 10.53
C LEU A 98 -0.47 10.32 10.38
N LYS A 99 -0.16 9.28 9.61
CA LYS A 99 1.22 8.92 9.20
C LYS A 99 1.22 8.54 7.74
N LYS A 100 2.35 8.78 7.08
CA LYS A 100 2.63 8.36 5.71
C LYS A 100 3.94 7.57 5.69
N SER A 101 3.97 6.46 4.95
CA SER A 101 5.15 5.63 4.82
C SER A 101 6.26 6.35 4.04
N GLN A 102 7.46 5.78 4.12
CA GLN A 102 8.46 6.03 3.07
C GLN A 102 7.92 5.66 1.68
N GLU A 103 8.52 6.26 0.66
CA GLU A 103 8.23 5.93 -0.73
C GLU A 103 8.66 4.51 -1.05
N LEU A 104 7.73 3.74 -1.61
CA LEU A 104 8.02 2.42 -2.17
C LEU A 104 8.02 2.49 -3.69
N PRO A 105 8.87 1.71 -4.37
CA PRO A 105 8.81 1.61 -5.82
C PRO A 105 7.48 0.98 -6.28
N GLY A 106 7.12 1.20 -7.55
CA GLY A 106 5.89 0.68 -8.15
C GLY A 106 5.73 -0.84 -8.07
N LYS A 107 4.48 -1.29 -8.16
CA LYS A 107 4.11 -2.71 -8.06
C LYS A 107 4.76 -3.47 -9.20
N THR A 108 5.28 -4.67 -8.95
CA THR A 108 6.02 -5.44 -9.96
C THR A 108 5.23 -6.64 -10.47
N PHE A 109 5.35 -6.89 -11.77
CA PHE A 109 4.99 -8.17 -12.36
C PHE A 109 6.18 -9.11 -12.27
N LEU A 110 5.96 -10.26 -11.62
CA LEU A 110 6.95 -11.32 -11.51
C LEU A 110 6.57 -12.45 -12.46
N VAL A 111 7.58 -13.06 -13.07
CA VAL A 111 7.42 -14.22 -13.91
C VAL A 111 8.26 -15.36 -13.34
N SER A 112 7.74 -16.58 -13.46
CA SER A 112 8.50 -17.78 -13.08
C SER A 112 9.78 -17.88 -13.92
N PRO A 113 10.92 -18.27 -13.32
CA PRO A 113 12.17 -18.48 -14.05
C PRO A 113 12.11 -19.63 -15.06
N LYS A 114 11.02 -20.42 -15.05
CA LYS A 114 10.78 -21.52 -16.00
C LYS A 114 10.14 -21.05 -17.32
N VAL A 115 9.68 -19.79 -17.40
CA VAL A 115 9.08 -19.25 -18.62
C VAL A 115 10.18 -18.94 -19.64
N PRO A 116 10.05 -19.37 -20.90
CA PRO A 116 11.03 -19.07 -21.95
C PRO A 116 11.30 -17.58 -22.12
N ASN A 117 12.56 -17.21 -22.38
CA ASN A 117 13.00 -15.81 -22.43
C ASN A 117 12.33 -14.98 -23.54
N ASP A 118 11.98 -15.61 -24.66
CA ASP A 118 11.24 -15.01 -25.77
C ASP A 118 9.81 -14.63 -25.34
N VAL A 119 9.15 -15.49 -24.57
CA VAL A 119 7.83 -15.21 -23.98
C VAL A 119 7.93 -14.09 -22.95
N VAL A 120 8.95 -14.10 -22.08
CA VAL A 120 9.18 -13.01 -21.11
C VAL A 120 9.40 -11.68 -21.80
N SER A 121 10.20 -11.65 -22.86
CA SER A 121 10.48 -10.44 -23.64
C SER A 121 9.21 -9.91 -24.31
N SER A 122 8.46 -10.80 -24.98
CA SER A 122 7.20 -10.43 -25.65
C SER A 122 6.17 -9.88 -24.65
N PHE A 123 6.06 -10.50 -23.47
CA PHE A 123 5.17 -10.03 -22.42
C PHE A 123 5.62 -8.67 -21.84
N GLN A 124 6.93 -8.47 -21.66
CA GLN A 124 7.46 -7.18 -21.24
C GLN A 124 7.13 -6.09 -22.25
N GLU A 125 7.39 -6.33 -23.54
CA GLU A 125 7.11 -5.38 -24.61
C GLU A 125 5.62 -5.03 -24.69
N ALA A 126 4.74 -6.03 -24.59
CA ALA A 126 3.31 -5.82 -24.54
C ALA A 126 2.91 -4.87 -23.38
N LEU A 127 3.36 -5.15 -22.15
CA LEU A 127 3.08 -4.30 -21.00
C LEU A 127 3.58 -2.86 -21.18
N LEU A 128 4.79 -2.69 -21.72
CA LEU A 128 5.37 -1.35 -21.94
C LEU A 128 4.63 -0.56 -23.03
N SER A 129 4.00 -1.24 -23.99
CA SER A 129 3.24 -0.61 -25.07
C SER A 129 1.82 -0.21 -24.71
N LEU A 130 1.25 -0.70 -23.59
CA LEU A 130 -0.15 -0.46 -23.22
C LEU A 130 -0.51 1.03 -23.10
N LYS A 131 0.43 1.87 -22.69
CA LYS A 131 0.20 3.32 -22.56
C LYS A 131 -0.04 4.02 -23.92
N ASP A 132 0.32 3.38 -25.02
CA ASP A 132 0.22 3.90 -26.38
C ASP A 132 -0.97 3.25 -27.14
N ASP A 133 -1.75 2.38 -26.48
CA ASP A 133 -2.92 1.71 -27.04
C ASP A 133 -4.21 2.25 -26.39
N ASP A 134 -5.00 2.99 -27.18
CA ASP A 134 -6.27 3.57 -26.72
C ASP A 134 -7.26 2.49 -26.21
N ALA A 135 -7.19 1.27 -26.74
CA ALA A 135 -8.03 0.16 -26.30
C ALA A 135 -7.60 -0.42 -24.93
N ALA A 136 -6.39 -0.12 -24.47
CA ALA A 136 -5.87 -0.56 -23.19
C ALA A 136 -6.22 0.37 -22.02
N TYR A 137 -6.88 1.51 -22.28
CA TYR A 137 -7.22 2.50 -21.25
C TYR A 137 -7.98 1.89 -20.07
N ASP A 138 -9.04 1.12 -20.35
CA ASP A 138 -9.86 0.50 -19.31
C ASP A 138 -9.04 -0.42 -18.40
N VAL A 139 -8.10 -1.18 -18.97
CA VAL A 139 -7.19 -2.06 -18.22
C VAL A 139 -6.25 -1.25 -17.33
N LEU A 140 -5.69 -0.16 -17.83
CA LEU A 140 -4.81 0.72 -17.07
C LEU A 140 -5.55 1.39 -15.90
N VAL A 141 -6.80 1.81 -16.13
CA VAL A 141 -7.68 2.34 -15.08
C VAL A 141 -7.98 1.30 -14.01
N GLU A 142 -8.35 0.07 -14.38
CA GLU A 142 -8.61 -1.02 -13.43
C GLU A 142 -7.37 -1.38 -12.60
N LEU A 143 -6.19 -1.36 -13.21
CA LEU A 143 -4.92 -1.60 -12.52
C LEU A 143 -4.43 -0.39 -11.71
N ASN A 144 -5.13 0.75 -11.84
CA ASN A 144 -4.82 2.02 -11.22
C ASN A 144 -3.37 2.44 -11.49
N THR A 145 -3.02 2.49 -12.77
CA THR A 145 -1.69 2.89 -13.26
C THR A 145 -1.81 3.53 -14.63
N GLU A 146 -1.02 4.57 -14.90
CA GLU A 146 -0.91 5.20 -16.22
C GLU A 146 -0.04 4.37 -17.18
N GLY A 147 0.67 3.36 -16.68
CA GLY A 147 1.44 2.45 -17.51
C GLY A 147 2.56 1.73 -16.78
N PHE A 148 3.42 1.09 -17.58
CA PHE A 148 4.49 0.24 -17.07
C PHE A 148 5.87 0.73 -17.50
N LYS A 149 6.87 0.42 -16.67
CA LYS A 149 8.29 0.67 -16.94
C LYS A 149 9.13 -0.56 -16.62
N LYS A 150 10.34 -0.61 -17.19
CA LYS A 150 11.35 -1.59 -16.76
C LYS A 150 11.70 -1.34 -15.29
N PRO A 151 11.69 -2.37 -14.44
CA PRO A 151 11.98 -2.21 -13.02
C PRO A 151 13.45 -1.84 -12.81
N ASN A 152 13.71 -0.81 -12.00
CA ASN A 152 15.05 -0.50 -11.52
C ASN A 152 15.32 -1.34 -10.26
N ILE A 153 16.08 -2.43 -10.40
CA ILE A 153 16.33 -3.43 -9.35
C ILE A 153 16.93 -2.80 -8.09
N GLU A 154 17.79 -1.78 -8.21
CA GLU A 154 18.40 -1.13 -7.06
C GLU A 154 17.36 -0.48 -6.13
N LYS A 155 16.23 -0.01 -6.67
CA LYS A 155 15.13 0.54 -5.84
C LYS A 155 14.41 -0.50 -4.98
N TYR A 156 14.54 -1.79 -5.30
CA TYR A 156 13.89 -2.88 -4.56
C TYR A 156 14.85 -3.60 -3.62
N LYS A 157 16.17 -3.39 -3.78
CA LYS A 157 17.22 -4.18 -3.13
C LYS A 157 17.16 -4.15 -1.61
N ASP A 158 16.74 -3.04 -1.02
CA ASP A 158 16.71 -2.87 0.43
C ASP A 158 15.33 -3.16 1.06
N LEU A 159 14.31 -3.49 0.25
CA LEU A 159 12.97 -3.74 0.79
C LEU A 159 12.90 -4.96 1.70
N TYR A 160 13.80 -5.93 1.55
CA TYR A 160 13.84 -7.09 2.44
C TYR A 160 14.15 -6.69 3.90
N LYS A 161 14.87 -5.59 4.12
CA LYS A 161 15.22 -5.09 5.46
C LYS A 161 13.99 -4.64 6.25
N MET A 162 12.86 -4.42 5.58
CA MET A 162 11.59 -4.12 6.22
C MET A 162 10.92 -5.36 6.83
N LEU A 163 11.47 -6.56 6.59
CA LEU A 163 10.99 -7.82 7.15
C LEU A 163 11.78 -8.26 8.40
N ASP A 164 12.88 -7.58 8.69
CA ASP A 164 13.74 -7.81 9.86
C ASP A 164 13.17 -7.10 11.10
#